data_AF-A0A534AYI7-F1
#
_entry.id   AF-A0A534AYI7-F1
#
_cell.length_a   1.000
_cell.length_b   1.000
_cell.length_c   1.000
_cell.angle_alpha   90.00
_cell.angle_beta   90.00
_cell.angle_gamma   90.00
#
_symmetry.space_group_name_H-M   'P 1'
#
loop_
_entity.id
_entity.type
_entity.pdbx_description
1 polymer ?
#
loop_
_entity_poly.entity_id
_entity_poly.type
_entity_poly.pdbx_seq_one_letter_code
_entity_poly.pdbx_strand_id
1 'polypeptide(L)' 'MKEITRTQTGVRLESRLLKVLKALATELDLSLGDLLEGIVLHAFEGKAPFSQATLKKIRTLRAVYGLDLTARDSH' A
#
# COMPACT_ATOMS: atom_id res chain seq x y z
N MET A 1 -22.87 -8.08 9.56
CA MET A 1 -21.83 -7.27 8.91
C MET A 1 -21.51 -6.12 9.84
N LYS A 2 -20.25 -5.83 10.17
CA LYS A 2 -19.94 -4.65 10.99
C LYS A 2 -20.13 -3.40 10.12
N GLU A 3 -20.74 -2.36 10.67
CA GLU A 3 -20.84 -1.06 9.99
C GLU A 3 -19.45 -0.42 9.94
N ILE A 4 -19.01 0.00 8.75
CA ILE A 4 -17.71 0.63 8.54
C ILE A 4 -17.95 2.07 8.09
N THR A 5 -17.69 3.02 8.98
CA THR A 5 -17.71 4.45 8.66
C THR A 5 -16.37 4.87 8.06
N ARG A 6 -16.39 5.39 6.83
CA ARG A 6 -15.19 5.90 6.14
C ARG A 6 -15.25 7.42 6.04
N THR A 7 -14.10 8.06 6.20
CA THR A 7 -13.94 9.51 6.01
C THR A 7 -12.79 9.80 5.06
N GLN A 8 -12.84 10.94 4.37
CA GLN A 8 -11.77 11.37 3.48
C GLN A 8 -10.75 12.21 4.24
N THR A 9 -9.47 12.04 3.90
CA THR A 9 -8.37 12.80 4.50
C THR A 9 -7.36 13.23 3.44
N GLY A 10 -6.74 14.39 3.67
CA GLY A 10 -5.62 14.89 2.86
C GLY A 10 -4.30 14.64 3.59
N VAL A 11 -3.63 13.53 3.29
CA VAL A 11 -2.29 13.23 3.83
C VAL A 11 -1.21 13.48 2.79
N ARG A 12 -0.04 13.91 3.24
CA ARG A 12 1.16 14.00 2.40
C ARG A 12 1.87 12.65 2.37
N LEU A 13 2.16 12.16 1.16
CA LEU A 13 2.91 10.93 0.92
C LEU A 13 4.08 11.20 -0.03
N GLU A 14 5.12 10.38 0.04
CA GLU A 14 6.19 10.43 -0.95
C GLU A 14 5.63 10.07 -2.33
N SER A 15 6.03 10.82 -3.36
CA SER A 15 5.36 10.80 -4.66
C SER A 15 5.53 9.47 -5.40
N ARG A 16 6.69 8.81 -5.31
CA ARG A 16 6.95 7.52 -5.97
C ARG A 16 6.23 6.39 -5.22
N LEU A 17 6.20 6.42 -3.90
CA LEU A 17 5.43 5.51 -3.06
C LEU A 17 3.93 5.58 -3.40
N LEU A 18 3.38 6.79 -3.55
CA LEU A 18 1.98 6.95 -3.97
C LEU A 18 1.71 6.36 -5.36
N LYS A 19 2.65 6.50 -6.31
CA LYS A 19 2.53 5.88 -7.64
C LYS A 19 2.53 4.35 -7.55
N VAL A 20 3.43 3.76 -6.76
CA VAL A 20 3.47 2.31 -6.52
C VAL A 20 2.17 1.83 -5.88
N LEU A 21 1.67 2.53 -4.85
CA LEU A 21 0.43 2.16 -4.15
C LEU A 21 -0.79 2.24 -5.09
N LYS A 22 -0.91 3.30 -5.88
CA LYS A 22 -2.01 3.44 -6.86
C LYS A 22 -1.96 2.35 -7.93
N ALA A 23 -0.79 2.08 -8.49
CA ALA A 23 -0.63 1.03 -9.49
C ALA A 23 -0.94 -0.36 -8.92
N LEU A 24 -0.49 -0.64 -7.68
CA LEU A 24 -0.80 -1.89 -7.00
C LEU A 24 -2.29 -2.04 -6.71
N ALA A 25 -2.97 -0.96 -6.28
CA ALA A 25 -4.40 -0.97 -6.03
C ALA A 25 -5.18 -1.33 -7.30
N THR A 26 -4.81 -0.74 -8.45
CA THR A 26 -5.40 -1.09 -9.75
C THR A 26 -5.15 -2.55 -10.14
N GLU A 27 -3.93 -3.07 -9.95
CA GLU A 27 -3.58 -4.48 -10.22
C GLU A 27 -4.33 -5.52 -9.35
N LEU A 28 -4.89 -5.07 -8.22
CA LEU A 28 -5.63 -5.92 -7.28
C LEU A 28 -7.14 -5.63 -7.30
N ASP A 29 -7.61 -4.77 -8.22
CA ASP A 29 -9.01 -4.31 -8.27
C ASP A 29 -9.51 -3.73 -6.93
N LEU A 30 -8.62 -3.01 -6.22
CA LEU A 30 -8.91 -2.35 -4.95
C LEU A 30 -8.92 -0.83 -5.10
N SER A 31 -9.67 -0.15 -4.23
CA SER A 31 -9.45 1.28 -4.02
C SER A 31 -8.12 1.50 -3.26
N LEU A 32 -7.52 2.69 -3.41
CA LEU A 32 -6.35 3.05 -2.61
C LEU A 32 -6.65 3.00 -1.10
N GLY A 33 -7.87 3.38 -0.70
CA GLY A 33 -8.33 3.32 0.68
C GLY A 33 -8.35 1.89 1.22
N ASP A 34 -9.00 0.97 0.50
CA ASP A 34 -9.08 -0.43 0.92
C ASP A 34 -7.70 -1.10 0.98
N LEU A 35 -6.81 -0.77 0.04
CA LEU A 35 -5.42 -1.24 0.07
C LEU A 35 -4.70 -0.74 1.33
N LEU A 36 -4.81 0.55 1.66
CA LEU A 36 -4.18 1.14 2.84
C LEU A 36 -4.76 0.58 4.13
N GLU A 37 -6.08 0.51 4.26
CA GLU A 37 -6.77 -0.09 5.41
C GLU A 37 -6.31 -1.55 5.60
N GLY A 38 -6.26 -2.33 4.51
CA GLY A 38 -5.77 -3.71 4.55
C GLY A 38 -4.33 -3.83 5.03
N ILE A 39 -3.41 -3.00 4.53
CA ILE A 39 -2.00 -2.98 4.97
C ILE A 39 -1.91 -2.67 6.47
N VAL A 40 -2.63 -1.64 6.93
CA VAL A 40 -2.60 -1.18 8.32
C VAL A 40 -3.18 -2.23 9.27
N LEU A 41 -4.30 -2.87 8.91
CA LEU A 41 -4.90 -3.94 9.72
C LEU A 41 -3.95 -5.14 9.88
N HIS A 42 -3.30 -5.57 8.80
CA HIS A 42 -2.29 -6.64 8.89
C HIS A 42 -1.11 -6.23 9.75
N ALA A 43 -0.62 -4.99 9.62
CA ALA A 43 0.46 -4.47 10.43
C ALA A 43 0.09 -4.43 11.94
N PHE A 44 -1.13 -4.02 12.28
CA PHE A 44 -1.64 -4.05 13.66
C PHE A 44 -1.72 -5.47 14.22
N GLU A 45 -2.00 -6.47 13.39
CA GLU A 45 -1.99 -7.88 13.77
C GLU A 45 -0.59 -8.53 13.74
N GLY A 46 0.46 -7.78 13.36
CA GLY A 46 1.82 -8.32 13.19
C GLY A 46 1.96 -9.31 12.03
N LYS A 47 1.04 -9.28 11.06
CA LYS A 47 1.00 -10.18 9.91
C LYS A 47 1.57 -9.52 8.65
N ALA A 48 2.04 -10.36 7.72
CA ALA A 48 2.48 -9.88 6.41
C ALA A 48 1.26 -9.51 5.55
N PRO A 49 1.16 -8.28 5.01
CA PRO A 49 0.00 -7.82 4.23
C PRO A 49 -0.06 -8.38 2.81
N PHE A 50 1.04 -8.96 2.31
CA PHE A 50 1.18 -9.33 0.91
C PHE A 50 1.72 -10.74 0.73
N SER A 51 1.14 -11.45 -0.23
CA SER A 51 1.66 -12.75 -0.70
C SER A 51 2.99 -12.59 -1.44
N GLN A 52 3.73 -13.69 -1.63
CA GLN A 52 4.96 -13.69 -2.43
C GLN A 52 4.73 -13.22 -3.88
N ALA A 53 3.60 -13.56 -4.46
CA ALA A 53 3.21 -13.11 -5.81
C ALA A 53 3.01 -11.58 -5.84
N THR A 54 2.29 -11.04 -4.85
CA THR A 54 2.08 -9.60 -4.72
C THR A 54 3.40 -8.86 -4.46
N LEU A 55 4.27 -9.41 -3.62
CA LEU A 55 5.60 -8.84 -3.37
C LEU A 55 6.46 -8.79 -4.65
N LYS A 56 6.34 -9.77 -5.56
CA LYS A 56 7.01 -9.73 -6.86
C LYS A 56 6.50 -8.56 -7.71
N LYS A 57 5.18 -8.35 -7.77
CA LYS A 57 4.59 -7.19 -8.47
C LYS A 57 5.07 -5.86 -7.88
N ILE A 58 5.08 -5.76 -6.55
CA ILE A 58 5.58 -4.57 -5.84
C ILE A 58 7.03 -4.27 -6.22
N ARG A 59 7.91 -5.28 -6.27
CA ARG A 59 9.30 -5.08 -6.70
C ARG A 59 9.41 -4.52 -8.12
N THR A 60 8.60 -5.03 -9.05
CA THR A 60 8.54 -4.49 -10.43
C THR A 60 8.08 -3.05 -10.44
N LEU A 61 6.97 -2.73 -9.75
CA LEU A 61 6.45 -1.36 -9.68
C LEU A 61 7.43 -0.38 -9.04
N ARG A 62 8.13 -0.82 -7.99
CA ARG A 62 9.21 -0.03 -7.37
C ARG A 62 10.32 0.30 -8.35
N ALA A 63 10.74 -0.66 -9.17
CA ALA A 63 11.74 -0.42 -10.20
C ALA A 63 11.23 0.57 -11.26
N VAL A 64 9.99 0.42 -11.73
CA VAL A 64 9.37 1.31 -12.74
C VAL A 64 9.31 2.76 -12.26
N TYR A 65 8.95 2.98 -10.99
CA TYR A 65 8.83 4.33 -10.43
C TYR A 65 10.09 4.82 -9.71
N GLY A 66 11.16 4.04 -9.71
CA GLY A 66 12.41 4.37 -9.02
C GLY A 66 12.26 4.54 -7.50
N LEU A 67 11.41 3.74 -6.85
CA LEU A 67 11.22 3.78 -5.39
C LEU A 67 12.28 2.92 -4.66
N ASP A 68 13.27 3.60 -4.13
CA ASP A 68 14.39 3.07 -3.35
C ASP A 68 14.12 3.02 -1.84
N LEU A 69 13.18 3.83 -1.34
CA LEU A 69 12.82 3.87 0.09
C LEU A 69 12.44 2.49 0.66
N THR A 70 12.81 2.31 1.91
CA THR A 70 12.59 1.12 2.72
C THR A 70 11.97 1.51 4.08
N ALA A 71 11.61 0.50 4.88
CA ALA A 71 11.16 0.73 6.25
C ALA A 71 12.24 1.35 7.17
N ARG A 72 13.49 1.47 6.73
CA ARG A 72 14.53 2.20 7.48
C ARG A 72 14.46 3.71 7.26
N ASP A 73 13.82 4.14 6.18
CA ASP A 73 13.65 5.55 5.81
C ASP A 73 12.32 6.11 6.35
N SER A 74 11.54 5.28 7.05
CA SER A 74 10.45 5.77 7.89
C SER A 74 11.05 6.25 9.20
N HIS A 75 11.13 7.58 9.36
CA HIS A 75 11.64 8.34 10.51
C HIS A 75 13.12 8.68 10.45
#